data_AF-A0A258TEH8-F1
#
_entry.id   AF-A0A258TEH8-F1
#
_cell.length_a   1.000
_cell.length_b   1.000
_cell.length_c   1.000
_cell.angle_alpha   90.00
_cell.angle_beta   90.00
_cell.angle_gamma   90.00
#
_symmetry.space_group_name_H-M   'P 1'
#
loop_
_entity.id
_entity.type
_entity.pdbx_description
1 polymer ?
#
loop_
_entity_poly.entity_id
_entity_poly.type
_entity_poly.pdbx_seq_one_letter_code
_entity_poly.pdbx_strand_id
1 'polypeptide(L)'
;MIPLCLIVGDSTGVGTALALAAQGVRCEIHARVGASSAEVARTWKGSPPVARALLAIGSNDPTNPSLARNLVSVRQRVTAARVTWLLPYNTTAARVVARVATTFGDQIVPLSFQPSTDRVHPRSYRPVAASLGWKDVSGFRHIVSAPPAIVARPALPTEPHQRATVIPMQ
;
A
#
# COMPACT_ATOMS: atom_id res chain seq x y z
N MET A 1 13.87 2.69 -9.98
CA MET A 1 13.38 2.14 -8.69
C MET A 1 11.87 2.25 -8.67
N ILE A 2 11.15 1.16 -8.44
CA ILE A 2 9.69 1.18 -8.23
C ILE A 2 9.46 1.73 -6.81
N PRO A 3 8.63 2.78 -6.61
CA PRO A 3 8.29 3.25 -5.28
C PRO A 3 7.56 2.15 -4.52
N LEU A 4 8.03 1.83 -3.31
CA LEU A 4 7.41 0.79 -2.48
C LEU A 4 6.02 1.21 -1.98
N CYS A 5 5.77 2.52 -1.91
CA CYS A 5 4.52 3.06 -1.43
C CYS A 5 4.06 4.32 -2.16
N LEU A 6 2.75 4.50 -2.19
CA LEU A 6 2.02 5.65 -2.74
C LEU A 6 1.16 6.29 -1.63
N ILE A 7 1.06 7.62 -1.64
CA ILE A 7 0.10 8.36 -0.81
C ILE A 7 -0.71 9.27 -1.73
N VAL A 8 -2.03 9.13 -1.77
CA VAL A 8 -2.95 10.05 -2.46
C VAL A 8 -3.84 10.70 -1.42
N GLY A 9 -3.93 12.03 -1.40
CA GLY A 9 -4.67 12.66 -0.30
C GLY A 9 -4.79 14.17 -0.27
N ASP A 10 -5.30 14.62 0.87
CA ASP A 10 -5.42 16.01 1.27
C ASP A 10 -4.34 16.38 2.31
N SER A 11 -4.58 17.38 3.16
CA SER A 11 -3.65 17.79 4.22
C SER A 11 -3.34 16.66 5.20
N THR A 12 -4.27 15.74 5.44
CA THR A 12 -4.03 14.58 6.31
C THR A 12 -3.08 13.55 5.68
N GLY A 13 -3.11 13.43 4.35
CA GLY A 13 -2.12 12.68 3.59
C GLY A 13 -0.74 13.31 3.64
N VAL A 14 -0.66 14.65 3.50
CA VAL A 14 0.60 15.40 3.62
C VAL A 14 1.22 15.21 5.01
N GLY A 15 0.45 15.38 6.09
CA GLY A 15 0.94 15.21 7.45
C GLY A 15 1.42 13.78 7.73
N THR A 16 0.71 12.77 7.22
CA THR A 16 1.11 11.37 7.37
C THR A 16 2.39 11.06 6.59
N ALA A 17 2.53 11.61 5.38
CA ALA A 17 3.74 11.45 4.57
C ALA A 17 4.98 12.04 5.27
N LEU A 18 4.86 13.22 5.88
CA LEU A 18 5.94 13.83 6.66
C LEU A 18 6.34 12.96 7.87
N ALA A 19 5.36 12.40 8.58
CA ALA A 19 5.62 11.51 9.70
C ALA A 19 6.28 10.18 9.29
N LEU A 20 5.91 9.63 8.13
CA LEU A 20 6.56 8.45 7.54
C LEU A 20 7.99 8.77 7.10
N ALA A 21 8.23 9.94 6.49
CA ALA A 21 9.56 10.38 6.08
C ALA A 21 10.49 10.55 7.29
N ALA A 22 10.00 11.11 8.40
CA ALA A 22 10.73 11.20 9.66
C ALA A 22 11.07 9.82 10.27
N GLN A 23 10.41 8.76 9.81
CA GLN A 23 10.66 7.36 10.18
C GLN A 23 11.51 6.61 9.15
N GLY A 24 12.04 7.30 8.12
CA GLY A 24 12.85 6.70 7.06
C GLY A 24 12.06 6.04 5.93
N VAL A 25 10.72 6.18 5.91
CA VAL A 25 9.87 5.63 4.84
C VAL A 25 9.62 6.70 3.79
N ARG A 26 10.03 6.43 2.55
CA ARG A 26 9.83 7.33 1.40
C ARG A 26 8.81 6.75 0.43
N CYS A 27 7.72 7.48 0.22
CA CYS A 27 6.65 7.14 -0.72
C CYS A 27 6.60 8.15 -1.86
N GLU A 28 6.00 7.75 -2.97
CA GLU A 28 5.48 8.69 -3.95
C GLU A 28 4.27 9.41 -3.35
N ILE A 29 4.22 10.74 -3.45
CA ILE A 29 3.21 11.56 -2.76
C ILE A 29 2.42 12.37 -3.79
N HIS A 30 1.12 12.12 -3.86
CA HIS A 30 0.10 12.87 -4.59
C HIS A 30 -0.93 13.39 -3.61
N ALA A 31 -0.47 14.20 -2.67
CA ALA A 31 -1.31 14.80 -1.65
C ALA A 31 -1.10 16.32 -1.58
N ARG A 32 -2.19 17.06 -1.37
CA ARG A 32 -2.15 18.54 -1.34
C ARG A 32 -3.07 19.08 -0.26
N VAL A 33 -2.59 20.07 0.49
CA VAL A 33 -3.37 20.76 1.53
C VAL A 33 -4.64 21.36 0.93
N GLY A 34 -5.78 21.11 1.57
CA GLY A 34 -7.09 21.62 1.13
C GLY A 34 -7.68 20.94 -0.12
N ALA A 35 -7.06 19.87 -0.65
CA ALA A 35 -7.63 19.14 -1.77
C ALA A 35 -8.97 18.50 -1.39
N SER A 36 -9.99 18.71 -2.22
CA SER A 36 -11.29 18.02 -2.11
C SER A 36 -11.26 16.69 -2.86
N SER A 37 -12.18 15.79 -2.50
CA SER A 37 -12.38 14.52 -3.20
C SER A 37 -12.66 14.71 -4.70
N ALA A 38 -13.40 15.77 -5.07
CA ALA A 38 -13.75 16.08 -6.45
C ALA A 38 -12.52 16.53 -7.26
N GLU A 39 -11.63 17.31 -6.64
CA GLU A 39 -10.39 17.69 -7.28
C GLU A 39 -9.47 16.49 -7.47
N VAL A 40 -9.24 15.69 -6.42
CA VAL A 40 -8.38 14.50 -6.51
C VAL A 40 -8.92 13.54 -7.57
N ALA A 41 -10.24 13.31 -7.60
CA ALA A 41 -10.87 12.49 -8.62
C ALA A 41 -10.68 13.04 -10.05
N ARG A 42 -10.48 14.35 -10.23
CA ARG A 42 -10.23 14.95 -11.55
C ARG A 42 -8.76 14.86 -11.96
N THR A 43 -7.86 15.12 -11.02
CA THR A 43 -6.42 15.31 -11.28
C THR A 43 -5.61 14.03 -11.19
N TRP A 44 -5.96 13.10 -10.29
CA TRP A 44 -5.25 11.83 -10.13
C TRP A 44 -5.38 10.94 -11.37
N LYS A 45 -4.29 10.61 -12.06
CA LYS A 45 -4.36 9.76 -13.27
C LYS A 45 -3.98 8.29 -13.03
N GLY A 46 -3.64 7.94 -11.79
CA GLY A 46 -3.11 6.62 -11.44
C GLY A 46 -1.59 6.63 -11.34
N SER A 47 -1.05 5.49 -10.95
CA SER A 47 0.39 5.22 -10.89
C SER A 47 0.69 3.81 -11.41
N PRO A 48 1.97 3.50 -11.70
CA PRO A 48 2.41 2.11 -11.77
C PRO A 48 2.07 1.33 -10.48
N PRO A 49 2.02 -0.01 -10.53
CA PRO A 49 1.77 -0.83 -9.35
C PRO A 49 2.78 -0.58 -8.22
N VAL A 50 2.27 -0.46 -6.99
CA VAL A 50 3.08 -0.31 -5.76
C VAL A 50 2.75 -1.39 -4.72
N ALA A 51 3.63 -1.63 -3.75
CA ALA A 51 3.34 -2.62 -2.72
C ALA A 51 2.24 -2.13 -1.76
N ARG A 52 2.23 -0.83 -1.42
CA ARG A 52 1.27 -0.26 -0.46
C ARG A 52 0.78 1.11 -0.90
N ALA A 53 -0.49 1.42 -0.67
CA ALA A 53 -1.02 2.76 -0.88
C ALA A 53 -1.79 3.26 0.35
N LEU A 54 -1.68 4.55 0.63
CA LEU A 54 -2.50 5.26 1.61
C LEU A 54 -3.42 6.23 0.87
N LEU A 55 -4.72 6.12 1.10
CA LEU A 55 -5.72 7.06 0.60
C LEU A 55 -6.24 7.89 1.77
N ALA A 56 -5.90 9.17 1.76
CA ALA A 56 -6.20 10.13 2.81
C ALA A 56 -7.01 11.29 2.22
N ILE A 57 -8.24 11.00 1.79
CA ILE A 57 -9.12 11.91 1.06
C ILE A 57 -10.46 11.99 1.79
N GLY A 58 -11.01 13.21 1.88
CA GLY A 58 -12.39 13.45 2.32
C GLY A 58 -12.51 14.30 3.58
N SER A 59 -11.39 14.73 4.17
CA SER A 59 -11.43 15.64 5.33
C SER A 59 -12.03 17.01 4.97
N ASN A 60 -11.91 17.42 3.70
CA ASN A 60 -12.47 18.66 3.16
C ASN A 60 -13.87 18.49 2.55
N ASP A 61 -14.51 17.32 2.67
CA ASP A 61 -15.76 16.99 1.99
C ASP A 61 -16.91 16.54 2.93
N PRO A 62 -17.07 17.09 4.15
CA PRO A 62 -18.03 16.56 5.13
C PRO A 62 -19.50 16.60 4.67
N THR A 63 -19.83 17.47 3.71
CA THR A 63 -21.17 17.66 3.16
C THR A 63 -21.26 17.36 1.67
N ASN A 64 -20.20 16.89 1.03
CA ASN A 64 -20.17 16.67 -0.41
C ASN A 64 -21.01 15.43 -0.79
N PRO A 65 -22.13 15.58 -1.52
CA PRO A 65 -22.99 14.44 -1.89
C PRO A 65 -22.30 13.49 -2.89
N SER A 66 -21.25 13.94 -3.57
CA SER A 66 -20.47 13.13 -4.52
C SER A 66 -19.28 12.43 -3.88
N LEU A 67 -19.03 12.57 -2.58
CA LEU A 67 -17.85 12.03 -1.90
C LEU A 67 -17.66 10.54 -2.24
N ALA A 68 -18.67 9.70 -2.04
CA ALA A 68 -18.58 8.27 -2.31
C ALA A 68 -18.14 7.97 -3.76
N ARG A 69 -18.77 8.62 -4.75
CA ARG A 69 -18.44 8.46 -6.18
C ARG A 69 -17.00 8.88 -6.48
N ASN A 70 -16.56 9.99 -5.91
CA ASN A 70 -15.21 10.51 -6.08
C ASN A 70 -14.18 9.52 -5.53
N LEU A 71 -14.40 9.01 -4.31
CA LEU A 71 -13.50 8.07 -3.66
C LEU A 71 -13.39 6.74 -4.42
N VAL A 72 -14.52 6.19 -4.90
CA VAL A 72 -14.52 4.99 -5.75
C VAL A 72 -13.69 5.22 -7.01
N SER A 73 -13.90 6.36 -7.68
CA SER A 73 -13.17 6.69 -8.90
C SER A 73 -11.67 6.84 -8.67
N VAL A 74 -11.25 7.42 -7.54
CA VAL A 74 -9.82 7.48 -7.17
C VAL A 74 -9.29 6.07 -6.90
N ARG A 75 -10.01 5.27 -6.10
CA ARG A 75 -9.58 3.93 -5.70
C ARG A 75 -9.38 2.98 -6.87
N GLN A 76 -10.24 3.04 -7.88
CA GLN A 76 -10.13 2.25 -9.10
C GLN A 76 -8.87 2.55 -9.91
N ARG A 77 -8.31 3.76 -9.78
CA ARG A 77 -7.05 4.16 -10.45
C ARG A 77 -5.80 3.84 -9.63
N VAL A 78 -5.95 3.26 -8.43
CA VAL A 78 -4.84 2.90 -7.56
C VAL A 78 -4.58 1.40 -7.66
N THR A 79 -3.40 1.05 -8.16
CA THR A 79 -2.94 -0.34 -8.24
C THR A 79 -1.92 -0.59 -7.12
N ALA A 80 -2.36 -1.26 -6.05
CA ALA A 80 -1.48 -1.62 -4.95
C ALA A 80 -1.87 -2.98 -4.32
N ALA A 81 -0.88 -3.73 -3.83
CA ALA A 81 -1.13 -5.01 -3.17
C ALA A 81 -1.88 -4.85 -1.82
N ARG A 82 -1.66 -3.73 -1.12
CA ARG A 82 -2.40 -3.36 0.09
C ARG A 82 -2.77 -1.89 0.04
N VAL A 83 -4.03 -1.57 0.29
CA VAL A 83 -4.51 -0.20 0.40
C VAL A 83 -5.03 0.04 1.80
N THR A 84 -4.69 1.20 2.35
CA THR A 84 -5.17 1.68 3.64
C THR A 84 -5.85 3.03 3.45
N TRP A 85 -6.99 3.24 4.10
CA TRP A 85 -7.69 4.53 4.13
C TRP A 85 -7.50 5.22 5.48
N LEU A 86 -7.21 6.53 5.46
CA LEU A 86 -7.40 7.35 6.65
C LEU A 86 -8.86 7.78 6.74
N LEU A 87 -9.52 7.46 7.85
CA LEU A 87 -10.88 7.94 8.10
C LEU A 87 -10.79 9.34 8.71
N PRO A 88 -11.43 10.36 8.10
CA PRO A 88 -11.48 11.70 8.65
C PRO A 88 -12.08 11.74 10.07
N TYR A 89 -11.80 12.81 10.81
CA TYR A 89 -12.46 13.08 12.10
C TYR A 89 -13.96 13.33 11.97
N ASN A 90 -14.39 13.96 10.87
CA ASN A 90 -15.80 14.19 10.60
C ASN A 90 -16.52 12.83 10.41
N THR A 91 -17.50 12.53 11.27
CA THR A 91 -18.16 11.22 11.29
C THR A 91 -18.93 10.91 10.01
N THR A 92 -19.47 11.92 9.34
CA THR A 92 -20.20 11.74 8.08
C THR A 92 -19.25 11.31 6.97
N ALA A 93 -18.16 12.05 6.77
CA ALA A 93 -17.12 11.69 5.81
C ALA A 93 -16.47 10.33 6.16
N ALA A 94 -16.19 10.08 7.45
CA ALA A 94 -15.60 8.82 7.93
C ALA A 94 -16.45 7.61 7.56
N ARG A 95 -17.77 7.66 7.72
CA ARG A 95 -18.67 6.56 7.33
C ARG A 95 -18.63 6.29 5.83
N VAL A 96 -18.54 7.35 5.01
CA VAL A 96 -18.44 7.22 3.55
C VAL A 96 -17.11 6.59 3.16
N VAL A 97 -16.00 7.09 3.73
CA VAL A 97 -14.66 6.52 3.50
C VAL A 97 -14.61 5.05 3.93
N ALA A 98 -15.11 4.74 5.12
CA ALA A 98 -15.16 3.37 5.63
C ALA A 98 -15.96 2.44 4.72
N ARG A 99 -17.13 2.89 4.23
CA ARG A 99 -17.95 2.10 3.31
C ARG A 99 -17.22 1.79 2.02
N VAL A 100 -16.54 2.78 1.42
CA VAL A 100 -15.73 2.57 0.22
C VAL A 100 -14.59 1.59 0.51
N ALA A 101 -13.85 1.80 1.61
CA ALA A 101 -12.76 0.90 1.99
C ALA A 101 -13.24 -0.56 2.11
N THR A 102 -14.35 -0.79 2.81
CA THR A 102 -14.95 -2.13 2.96
C THR A 102 -15.34 -2.75 1.62
N THR A 103 -15.91 -1.98 0.69
CA THR A 103 -16.27 -2.48 -0.66
C THR A 103 -15.05 -3.01 -1.43
N PHE A 104 -13.87 -2.44 -1.23
CA PHE A 104 -12.64 -2.88 -1.89
C PHE A 104 -11.80 -3.86 -1.05
N GLY A 105 -12.25 -4.21 0.17
CA GLY A 105 -11.45 -5.01 1.11
C GLY A 105 -10.20 -4.29 1.63
N ASP A 106 -10.20 -2.96 1.60
CA ASP A 106 -9.07 -2.15 2.04
C ASP A 106 -9.03 -2.01 3.57
N GLN A 107 -7.84 -1.75 4.11
CA GLN A 107 -7.64 -1.50 5.53
C GLN A 107 -8.06 -0.07 5.90
N ILE A 108 -8.35 0.17 7.18
CA ILE A 108 -8.75 1.49 7.70
C ILE A 108 -7.90 1.90 8.90
N VAL A 109 -7.58 3.20 9.00
CA VAL A 109 -6.96 3.83 10.16
C VAL A 109 -7.80 5.05 10.55
N PRO A 110 -8.51 5.02 11.68
CA PRO A 110 -9.30 6.15 12.15
C PRO A 110 -8.45 7.26 12.73
N LEU A 111 -8.54 8.47 12.18
CA LEU A 111 -7.91 9.65 12.79
C LEU A 111 -8.57 10.01 14.13
N SER A 112 -9.83 9.61 14.35
CA SER A 112 -10.57 9.83 15.60
C SER A 112 -9.89 9.23 16.84
N PHE A 113 -8.97 8.27 16.67
CA PHE A 113 -8.17 7.73 17.79
C PHE A 113 -7.01 8.64 18.21
N GLN A 114 -6.75 9.72 17.48
CA GLN A 114 -5.71 10.69 17.79
C GLN A 114 -6.31 11.99 18.33
N PRO A 115 -5.69 12.63 19.34
CA PRO A 115 -6.12 13.95 19.79
C PRO A 115 -6.04 14.97 18.65
N SER A 116 -7.02 15.87 18.56
CA SER A 116 -7.05 16.96 17.58
C SER A 116 -7.59 18.24 18.23
N THR A 117 -7.12 19.39 17.74
CA THR A 117 -7.61 20.70 18.16
C THR A 117 -8.69 21.23 17.20
N ASP A 118 -8.55 20.99 15.90
CA ASP A 118 -9.42 21.53 14.84
C ASP A 118 -10.41 20.49 14.28
N ARG A 119 -10.38 19.25 14.79
CA ARG A 119 -11.16 18.11 14.29
C ARG A 119 -10.91 17.83 12.80
N VAL A 120 -9.71 18.13 12.30
CA VAL A 120 -9.25 17.80 10.93
C VAL A 120 -7.87 17.17 10.99
N HIS A 121 -6.95 17.78 11.73
CA HIS A 121 -5.56 17.35 11.87
C HIS A 121 -5.31 16.78 13.27
N PRO A 122 -4.67 15.61 13.40
CA PRO A 122 -4.17 15.15 14.69
C PRO A 122 -3.08 16.11 15.20
N ARG A 123 -2.97 16.25 16.52
CA ARG A 123 -1.88 17.01 17.16
C ARG A 123 -0.51 16.43 16.83
N SER A 124 -0.44 15.15 16.49
CA SER A 124 0.75 14.49 15.99
C SER A 124 0.40 13.40 14.98
N TYR A 125 1.10 13.39 13.85
CA TYR A 125 0.99 12.32 12.84
C TYR A 125 1.87 11.10 13.14
N ARG A 126 2.76 11.17 14.14
CA ARG A 126 3.68 10.06 14.46
C ARG A 126 2.94 8.77 14.83
N PRO A 127 1.87 8.78 15.67
CA PRO A 127 1.10 7.57 15.95
C PRO A 127 0.33 7.06 14.72
N VAL A 128 -0.16 7.95 13.87
CA VAL A 128 -0.82 7.58 12.60
C VAL A 128 0.15 6.80 11.71
N ALA A 129 1.36 7.33 11.48
CA ALA A 129 2.39 6.66 10.70
C ALA A 129 2.81 5.32 11.32
N ALA A 130 2.91 5.24 12.66
CA ALA A 130 3.22 3.99 13.35
C ALA A 130 2.14 2.91 13.13
N SER A 131 0.86 3.30 13.16
CA SER A 131 -0.26 2.37 12.98
C SER A 131 -0.31 1.74 11.58
N LEU A 132 0.33 2.35 10.59
CA LEU A 132 0.44 1.79 9.24
C LEU A 132 1.37 0.58 9.18
N GLY A 133 2.36 0.48 10.08
CA GLY A 133 3.32 -0.64 10.10
C GLY A 133 4.23 -0.72 8.86
N TRP A 134 4.61 0.42 8.27
CA TRP A 134 5.39 0.46 7.01
C TRP A 134 6.91 0.46 7.21
N LYS A 135 7.41 0.44 8.45
CA LYS A 135 8.85 0.41 8.75
C LYS A 135 9.53 -0.91 8.35
N ASP A 136 8.82 -2.03 8.44
CA ASP A 136 9.38 -3.36 8.16
C ASP A 136 9.65 -3.63 6.67
N VAL A 137 9.10 -2.80 5.77
CA VAL A 137 9.20 -3.05 4.32
C VAL A 137 10.53 -2.56 3.73
N SER A 138 11.24 -1.67 4.43
CA SER A 138 12.58 -1.22 4.06
C SER A 138 13.63 -2.34 4.18
N GLY A 139 13.39 -3.33 5.05
CA GLY A 139 14.26 -4.50 5.25
C GLY A 139 14.20 -5.53 4.11
N PHE A 140 13.13 -5.55 3.32
CA PHE A 140 13.01 -6.46 2.17
C PHE A 140 13.94 -6.09 1.00
N ARG A 141 14.53 -4.88 1.00
CA ARG A 141 15.55 -4.51 0.00
C ARG A 141 16.82 -5.36 0.08
N HIS A 142 17.09 -6.03 1.19
CA HIS A 142 18.30 -6.87 1.33
C HIS A 142 18.16 -8.29 0.79
N ILE A 143 16.95 -8.81 0.57
CA ILE A 143 16.76 -10.24 0.23
C ILE A 143 16.66 -10.47 -1.29
N VAL A 144 16.37 -9.44 -2.08
CA VAL A 144 16.12 -9.58 -3.54
C VAL A 144 17.39 -9.39 -4.40
N SER A 145 18.58 -9.28 -3.80
CA SER A 145 19.85 -9.17 -4.54
C SER A 145 20.62 -10.48 -4.70
N ALA A 146 20.13 -11.60 -4.17
CA ALA A 146 20.73 -12.90 -4.49
C ALA A 146 20.00 -13.52 -5.69
N PRO A 147 20.66 -13.78 -6.82
CA PRO A 147 20.10 -14.70 -7.81
C PRO A 147 19.81 -16.04 -7.12
N PRO A 148 18.74 -16.76 -7.51
CA PRO A 148 18.49 -18.08 -6.94
C PRO A 148 19.74 -18.93 -7.20
N ALA A 149 20.36 -19.42 -6.12
CA ALA A 149 21.35 -20.48 -6.23
C ALA A 149 20.64 -21.64 -6.93
N ILE A 150 21.03 -21.91 -8.17
CA ILE A 150 20.65 -23.12 -8.87
C ILE A 150 21.20 -24.25 -8.00
N VAL A 151 20.30 -24.92 -7.27
CA VAL A 151 20.64 -26.15 -6.56
C VAL A 151 21.02 -27.15 -7.64
N ALA A 152 22.32 -27.35 -7.83
CA ALA A 152 22.82 -28.42 -8.68
C ALA A 152 22.28 -29.74 -8.11
N ARG A 153 21.45 -30.43 -8.89
CA ARG A 153 21.02 -31.78 -8.58
C ARG A 153 22.28 -32.65 -8.46
N PRO A 154 22.42 -33.47 -7.40
CA PRO A 154 23.47 -34.48 -7.38
C PRO A 154 23.32 -35.37 -8.61
N ALA A 155 24.44 -35.61 -9.31
CA ALA A 155 24.48 -36.58 -10.40
C ALA A 155 24.07 -37.96 -9.84
N LEU A 156 23.14 -38.63 -10.51
CA LEU A 156 22.84 -40.03 -10.20
C LEU A 156 24.11 -40.88 -10.41
N PRO A 157 24.39 -41.84 -9.51
CA PRO A 157 25.41 -42.85 -9.76
C PRO A 157 25.05 -43.62 -11.04
N THR A 158 25.96 -43.65 -12.00
CA THR A 158 25.89 -44.55 -13.15
C THR A 158 26.15 -45.97 -12.67
N GLU A 159 25.09 -46.77 -12.56
CA GLU A 159 25.18 -48.22 -12.44
C GLU A 159 25.93 -48.80 -13.65
N PRO A 160 26.95 -49.66 -13.46
CA PRO A 160 27.58 -50.36 -14.57
C PRO A 160 26.63 -51.44 -15.11
N HIS A 161 26.22 -51.31 -16.37
CA HIS A 161 25.56 -52.37 -17.13
C HIS A 161 26.42 -53.64 -17.12
N GLN A 162 25.99 -54.66 -16.37
CA GLN A 162 26.47 -56.04 -16.57
C GLN A 162 26.03 -56.51 -17.97
N ARG A 163 27.02 -56.71 -18.85
CA ARG A 163 26.84 -57.43 -20.11
C ARG A 163 26.45 -58.88 -19.78
N ALA A 164 25.21 -59.25 -20.11
CA ALA A 164 24.83 -60.66 -20.22
C ALA A 164 25.47 -61.23 -21.50
N THR A 165 26.46 -62.09 -21.32
CA THR A 165 27.06 -62.89 -22.40
C THR A 165 26.09 -64.00 -22.78
N VAL A 166 25.59 -63.98 -24.02
CA VAL A 166 24.83 -65.09 -24.61
C VAL A 166 25.82 -66.18 -25.01
N ILE A 167 25.72 -67.36 -24.40
CA ILE A 167 26.45 -68.56 -24.82
C ILE A 167 25.54 -69.32 -25.81
N PRO A 168 26.00 -69.63 -27.04
CA PRO A 168 25.23 -70.47 -27.96
C PRO A 168 25.31 -71.95 -27.52
N MET A 169 24.15 -72.61 -27.44
CA MET A 169 24.10 -74.08 -27.39
C MET A 169 24.13 -74.65 -28.82
N GLN A 170 24.78 -75.80 -28.91
CA GLN A 170 25.14 -76.58 -30.10
C GLN A 170 23.95 -77.07 -30.90
#